data_AF-A0A2H0FNH0-F1
#
_entry.id   AF-A0A2H0FNH0-F1
#
_cell.length_a   1.000
_cell.length_b   1.000
_cell.length_c   1.000
_cell.angle_alpha   90.00
_cell.angle_beta   90.00
_cell.angle_gamma   90.00
#
_symmetry.space_group_name_H-M   'P 1'
#
loop_
_entity.id
_entity.type
_entity.pdbx_description
1 polymer ?
#
loop_
_entity_poly.entity_id
_entity_poly.type
_entity_poly.pdbx_seq_one_letter_code
_entity_poly.pdbx_strand_id
1 'polypeptide(L)'
;NADNSPTEGVSGQMGAGNIWNSVMELLLNSEYNKKTPFDFSSIAEFKNGENMEYGLIYDDYEKCLNILKEKDISLILNPHDGDTFLLEKNTKIVLEAKENVKWFTNEEFLGEGKSQIFIPQKIGANQIKAEGFNGIRETITIYIQELD
;
A
#
# COMPACT_ATOMS: atom_id res chain seq x y z
N ASN A 1 -12.80 0.28 -2.24
CA ASN A 1 -13.99 0.77 -1.50
C ASN A 1 -14.96 -0.37 -1.28
N ALA A 2 -14.90 -1.00 -0.10
CA ALA A 2 -15.83 -2.07 0.30
C ALA A 2 -17.14 -1.51 0.92
N ASP A 3 -17.25 -0.19 1.13
CA ASP A 3 -18.39 0.43 1.82
C ASP A 3 -19.34 1.22 0.90
N ASN A 4 -19.06 1.28 -0.41
CA ASN A 4 -19.90 1.97 -1.39
C ASN A 4 -20.20 3.45 -1.04
N SER A 5 -19.42 4.07 -0.15
CA SER A 5 -19.60 5.48 0.20
C SER A 5 -19.21 6.36 -1.02
N PRO A 6 -20.05 7.35 -1.38
CA PRO A 6 -19.75 8.24 -2.50
C PRO A 6 -18.52 9.07 -2.16
N THR A 7 -17.44 8.89 -2.91
CA THR A 7 -16.32 9.83 -2.96
C THR A 7 -16.58 10.84 -4.08
N GLU A 8 -16.36 12.12 -3.82
CA GLU A 8 -16.56 13.20 -4.79
C GLU A 8 -15.72 12.95 -6.04
N GLY A 9 -16.39 12.80 -7.19
CA GLY A 9 -15.74 12.77 -8.51
C GLY A 9 -16.32 11.75 -9.49
N VAL A 10 -16.72 10.56 -9.03
CA VAL A 10 -17.40 9.53 -9.85
C VAL A 10 -18.25 8.67 -8.93
N SER A 11 -19.49 9.09 -8.65
CA SER A 11 -20.33 8.49 -7.62
C SER A 11 -20.96 7.15 -8.05
N GLY A 12 -20.71 6.09 -7.26
CA GLY A 12 -21.55 4.89 -7.13
C GLY A 12 -21.59 3.92 -8.32
N GLN A 13 -22.37 2.83 -8.17
CA GLN A 13 -22.56 1.77 -9.20
C GLN A 13 -22.92 2.34 -10.58
N MET A 14 -23.71 3.42 -10.64
CA MET A 14 -24.09 4.07 -11.90
C MET A 14 -22.91 4.78 -12.59
N GLY A 15 -22.05 5.47 -11.83
CA GLY A 15 -20.85 6.11 -12.38
C GLY A 15 -19.86 5.07 -12.92
N ALA A 16 -19.64 4.00 -12.16
CA ALA A 16 -18.81 2.87 -12.61
C ALA A 16 -19.38 2.20 -13.88
N GLY A 17 -20.71 2.06 -13.96
CA GLY A 17 -21.39 1.52 -15.14
C GLY A 17 -21.20 2.37 -16.40
N ASN A 18 -21.28 3.71 -16.27
CA ASN A 18 -21.08 4.61 -17.40
C ASN A 18 -19.62 4.60 -17.91
N ILE A 19 -18.65 4.56 -17.00
CA ILE A 19 -17.24 4.41 -17.38
C ILE A 19 -17.02 3.07 -18.07
N TRP A 20 -17.56 1.99 -17.50
CA TRP A 20 -17.43 0.66 -18.10
C TRP A 20 -18.02 0.60 -19.51
N ASN A 21 -19.21 1.17 -19.71
CA ASN A 21 -19.85 1.23 -21.02
C ASN A 21 -18.98 2.01 -22.04
N SER A 22 -18.47 3.17 -21.63
CA SER A 22 -17.63 4.02 -22.50
C SER A 22 -16.32 3.33 -22.88
N VAL A 23 -15.67 2.66 -21.91
CA VAL A 23 -14.45 1.89 -22.14
C VAL A 23 -14.72 0.70 -23.06
N MET A 24 -15.83 -0.01 -22.86
CA MET A 24 -16.21 -1.14 -23.71
C MET A 24 -16.54 -0.69 -25.13
N GLU A 25 -17.26 0.41 -25.30
CA GLU A 25 -17.54 0.98 -26.62
C GLU A 25 -16.25 1.38 -27.35
N LEU A 26 -15.30 2.01 -26.65
CA LEU A 26 -13.99 2.33 -27.20
C LEU A 26 -13.22 1.07 -27.62
N LEU A 27 -13.14 0.07 -26.73
CA LEU A 27 -12.42 -1.17 -27.00
C LEU A 27 -13.04 -1.91 -28.20
N LEU A 28 -14.37 -2.02 -28.25
CA LEU A 28 -15.10 -2.71 -29.31
C LEU A 28 -14.93 -2.05 -30.68
N ASN A 29 -14.77 -0.72 -30.71
CA ASN A 29 -14.56 0.05 -31.95
C ASN A 29 -13.07 0.30 -32.27
N SER A 30 -12.16 -0.14 -31.40
CA SER A 30 -10.72 0.03 -31.61
C SER A 30 -10.18 -0.93 -32.68
N GLU A 31 -9.07 -0.56 -33.32
CA GLU A 31 -8.33 -1.44 -34.23
C GLU A 31 -7.78 -2.71 -33.54
N TYR A 32 -7.74 -2.72 -32.20
CA TYR A 32 -7.34 -3.87 -31.38
C TYR A 32 -8.45 -4.91 -31.24
N ASN A 33 -9.73 -4.57 -31.46
CA ASN A 33 -10.80 -5.56 -31.44
C ASN A 33 -10.81 -6.38 -32.74
N LYS A 34 -10.10 -7.51 -32.71
CA LYS A 34 -10.08 -8.47 -33.82
C LYS A 34 -11.30 -9.39 -33.87
N LYS A 35 -12.30 -9.20 -32.98
CA LYS A 35 -13.46 -10.09 -32.80
C LYS A 35 -13.05 -11.56 -32.64
N THR A 36 -11.85 -11.80 -32.12
CA THR A 36 -11.35 -13.14 -31.85
C THR A 36 -12.18 -13.73 -30.72
N PRO A 37 -12.80 -14.92 -30.90
CA PRO A 37 -13.49 -15.59 -29.82
C PRO A 37 -12.55 -15.81 -28.64
N PHE A 38 -13.05 -15.58 -27.44
CA PHE A 38 -12.29 -15.87 -26.23
C PHE A 38 -12.15 -17.39 -26.08
N ASP A 39 -10.93 -17.88 -25.90
CA ASP A 39 -10.66 -19.30 -25.70
C ASP A 39 -10.68 -19.63 -24.20
N PHE A 40 -11.76 -20.27 -23.77
CA PHE A 40 -11.93 -20.69 -22.38
C PHE A 40 -11.09 -21.92 -22.01
N SER A 41 -10.48 -22.62 -22.98
CA SER A 41 -9.67 -23.83 -22.71
C SER A 41 -8.42 -23.53 -21.89
N SER A 42 -7.99 -22.27 -21.88
CA SER A 42 -6.83 -21.80 -21.14
C SER A 42 -7.18 -21.32 -19.72
N ILE A 43 -8.45 -21.38 -19.32
CA ILE A 43 -8.87 -21.07 -17.94
C ILE A 43 -8.66 -22.29 -17.05
N ALA A 44 -8.08 -22.06 -15.87
CA ALA A 44 -7.98 -23.04 -14.81
C ALA A 44 -8.76 -22.58 -13.57
N GLU A 45 -9.34 -23.55 -12.86
CA GLU A 45 -9.97 -23.35 -11.55
C GLU A 45 -8.96 -23.63 -10.45
N PHE A 46 -8.87 -22.71 -9.49
CA PHE A 46 -8.02 -22.82 -8.31
C PHE A 46 -8.91 -22.85 -7.06
N LYS A 47 -8.81 -23.92 -6.26
CA LYS A 47 -9.59 -24.06 -5.02
C LYS A 47 -8.83 -23.43 -3.85
N ASN A 48 -9.50 -22.56 -3.10
CA ASN A 48 -8.97 -21.98 -1.87
C ASN A 48 -10.03 -22.09 -0.75
N GLY A 49 -9.93 -23.18 0.02
CA GLY A 49 -10.95 -23.53 1.02
C GLY A 49 -12.30 -23.82 0.36
N GLU A 50 -13.33 -23.07 0.75
CA GLU A 50 -14.69 -23.14 0.17
C GLU A 50 -14.86 -22.27 -1.09
N ASN A 51 -13.88 -21.42 -1.39
CA ASN A 51 -13.95 -20.50 -2.53
C ASN A 51 -13.30 -21.10 -3.79
N MET A 52 -13.81 -20.67 -4.94
CA MET A 52 -13.32 -21.03 -6.26
C MET A 52 -12.84 -19.77 -6.97
N GLU A 53 -11.56 -19.77 -7.34
CA GLU A 53 -10.90 -18.70 -8.08
C GLU A 53 -10.61 -19.18 -9.50
N TYR A 54 -10.50 -18.23 -10.44
CA TYR A 54 -10.22 -18.52 -11.84
C TYR A 54 -8.95 -17.80 -12.29
N GLY A 55 -8.12 -18.48 -13.06
CA GLY A 55 -6.91 -17.92 -13.67
C GLY A 55 -6.55 -18.66 -14.95
N LEU A 56 -5.30 -18.56 -15.38
CA LEU A 56 -4.78 -19.25 -16.56
C LEU A 56 -4.10 -20.58 -16.18
N ILE A 57 -4.08 -21.54 -17.10
CA ILE A 57 -3.48 -22.88 -16.90
C ILE A 57 -2.00 -22.90 -16.49
N TYR A 58 -1.28 -21.78 -16.66
CA TYR A 58 0.12 -21.64 -16.29
C TYR A 58 0.34 -20.63 -15.15
N ASP A 59 -0.74 -20.13 -14.54
CA ASP A 59 -0.61 -19.24 -13.40
C ASP A 59 -0.11 -19.99 -12.18
N ASP A 60 0.86 -19.37 -11.51
CA ASP A 60 1.25 -19.77 -10.16
C ASP A 60 0.31 -19.09 -9.16
N TYR A 61 -0.84 -19.72 -8.93
CA TYR A 61 -1.91 -19.19 -8.10
C TYR A 61 -1.42 -18.80 -6.69
N GLU A 62 -0.63 -19.67 -6.05
CA GLU A 62 -0.12 -19.42 -4.71
C GLU A 62 0.81 -18.21 -4.67
N LYS A 63 1.69 -18.09 -5.67
CA LYS A 63 2.56 -16.92 -5.78
C LYS A 63 1.76 -15.64 -6.04
N CYS A 64 0.79 -15.67 -6.95
CA CYS A 64 -0.06 -14.52 -7.24
C CYS A 64 -0.88 -14.09 -6.01
N LEU A 65 -1.41 -15.05 -5.26
CA LEU A 65 -2.17 -14.82 -4.03
C LEU A 65 -1.29 -14.18 -2.93
N ASN A 66 -0.03 -14.62 -2.82
CA ASN A 66 0.85 -14.23 -1.72
C ASN A 66 1.86 -13.13 -2.09
N ILE A 67 1.87 -12.63 -3.32
CA ILE A 67 2.89 -11.69 -3.83
C ILE A 67 3.09 -10.45 -2.96
N LEU A 68 2.02 -9.91 -2.37
CA LEU A 68 2.09 -8.75 -1.48
C LEU A 68 2.57 -9.14 -0.07
N LYS A 69 2.16 -10.31 0.43
CA LYS A 69 2.60 -10.81 1.74
C LYS A 69 4.10 -11.14 1.75
N GLU A 70 4.61 -11.72 0.67
CA GLU A 70 6.04 -12.04 0.52
C GLU A 70 6.90 -10.78 0.42
N LYS A 71 6.34 -9.68 -0.07
CA LYS A 71 7.00 -8.38 -0.17
C LYS A 71 6.81 -7.49 1.05
N ASP A 72 5.91 -7.86 1.96
CA ASP A 72 5.63 -7.16 3.21
C ASP A 72 6.68 -7.50 4.28
N ILE A 73 7.92 -7.06 3.99
CA ILE A 73 9.07 -7.07 4.90
C ILE A 73 9.14 -5.79 5.75
N SER A 74 8.20 -4.87 5.55
CA SER A 74 8.15 -3.59 6.27
C SER A 74 7.86 -3.83 7.75
N LEU A 75 8.76 -3.33 8.57
CA LEU A 75 8.66 -3.27 10.01
C LEU A 75 7.93 -2.00 10.46
N ILE A 76 8.17 -0.87 9.79
CA ILE A 76 7.56 0.44 10.01
C ILE A 76 6.29 0.55 9.16
N LEU A 77 5.17 0.82 9.83
CA LEU A 77 3.86 1.04 9.22
C LEU A 77 3.56 2.53 9.01
N ASN A 78 4.11 3.38 9.88
CA ASN A 78 3.99 4.83 9.78
C ASN A 78 5.16 5.50 10.51
N PRO A 79 5.72 6.62 10.01
CA PRO A 79 5.49 7.21 8.69
C PRO A 79 6.07 6.34 7.55
N HIS A 80 5.81 6.69 6.29
CA HIS A 80 6.45 6.07 5.14
C HIS A 80 7.73 6.82 4.73
N ASP A 81 8.61 6.13 4.02
CA ASP A 81 9.81 6.75 3.44
C ASP A 81 9.43 7.85 2.45
N GLY A 82 10.01 9.04 2.65
CA GLY A 82 9.73 10.22 1.86
C GLY A 82 8.61 11.13 2.40
N ASP A 83 7.89 10.73 3.44
CA ASP A 83 6.83 11.56 4.02
C ASP A 83 7.36 12.92 4.48
N THR A 84 6.57 13.97 4.25
CA THR A 84 6.92 15.35 4.59
C THR A 84 5.93 15.93 5.59
N PHE A 85 6.44 16.53 6.67
CA PHE A 85 5.66 17.13 7.75
C PHE A 85 6.03 18.60 7.95
N LEU A 86 5.04 19.40 8.35
CA LEU A 86 5.24 20.80 8.70
C LEU A 86 5.73 20.94 10.15
N LEU A 87 6.73 21.79 10.37
CA LEU A 87 7.25 22.12 11.68
C LEU A 87 6.40 23.21 12.33
N GLU A 88 5.60 22.82 13.30
CA GLU A 88 4.86 23.69 14.20
C GLU A 88 5.33 23.47 15.63
N LYS A 89 4.96 24.39 16.54
CA LYS A 89 5.32 24.33 17.96
C LYS A 89 4.98 22.99 18.64
N ASN A 90 3.98 22.27 18.12
CA ASN A 90 3.49 21.02 18.68
C ASN A 90 3.45 19.87 17.66
N THR A 91 4.25 19.91 16.59
CA THR A 91 4.30 18.79 15.63
C THR A 91 4.66 17.50 16.35
N LYS A 92 3.81 16.48 16.18
CA LYS A 92 3.99 15.15 16.73
C LYS A 92 3.77 14.15 15.62
N ILE A 93 4.76 13.30 15.40
CA ILE A 93 4.73 12.27 14.38
C ILE A 93 4.61 10.94 15.12
N VAL A 94 3.53 10.23 14.90
CA VAL A 94 3.30 8.91 15.50
C VAL A 94 4.06 7.89 14.67
N LEU A 95 5.03 7.24 15.29
CA LEU A 95 5.75 6.11 14.73
C LEU A 95 4.96 4.84 15.07
N GLU A 96 4.74 3.98 14.09
CA GLU A 96 4.03 2.71 14.27
C GLU A 96 4.79 1.59 13.57
N ALA A 97 4.88 0.44 14.25
CA ALA A 97 5.51 -0.76 13.74
C ALA A 97 4.59 -1.97 13.83
N LYS A 98 4.85 -2.95 12.97
CA LYS A 98 4.13 -4.23 12.90
C LYS A 98 4.25 -5.03 14.21
N GLU A 99 5.40 -4.91 14.87
CA GLU A 99 5.73 -5.58 16.13
C GLU A 99 6.38 -4.61 17.14
N ASN A 100 6.68 -5.10 18.35
CA ASN A 100 7.44 -4.28 19.30
C ASN A 100 8.88 -4.12 18.77
N VAL A 101 9.33 -2.88 18.71
CA VAL A 101 10.66 -2.53 18.19
C VAL A 101 11.35 -1.55 19.12
N LYS A 102 12.66 -1.38 18.93
CA LYS A 102 13.42 -0.24 19.44
C LYS A 102 13.42 0.84 18.38
N TRP A 103 13.01 2.04 18.77
CA TRP A 103 12.94 3.21 17.89
C TRP A 103 14.18 4.06 18.05
N PHE A 104 14.71 4.50 16.91
CA PHE A 104 15.82 5.44 16.83
C PHE A 104 15.49 6.57 15.86
N THR A 105 15.92 7.78 16.20
CA THR A 105 15.83 8.96 15.34
C THR A 105 17.21 9.56 15.17
N ASN A 106 17.72 9.62 13.94
CA ASN A 106 19.09 10.04 13.64
C ASN A 106 20.14 9.29 14.50
N GLU A 107 19.99 7.96 14.61
CA GLU A 107 20.80 7.06 15.46
C GLU A 107 20.68 7.27 16.99
N GLU A 108 19.88 8.22 17.45
CA GLU A 108 19.57 8.39 18.88
C GLU A 108 18.37 7.55 19.30
N PHE A 109 18.49 6.83 20.41
CA PHE A 109 17.41 5.99 20.93
C PHE A 109 16.23 6.83 21.45
N LEU A 110 15.04 6.56 20.95
CA LEU A 110 13.81 7.29 21.29
C LEU A 110 12.94 6.52 22.29
N GLY A 111 12.92 5.19 22.24
CA GLY A 111 12.09 4.35 23.10
C GLY A 111 11.82 2.95 22.51
N GLU A 112 10.99 2.16 23.19
CA GLU A 112 10.61 0.81 22.76
C GLU A 112 9.09 0.64 22.73
N GLY A 113 8.60 -0.20 21.84
CA GLY A 113 7.18 -0.57 21.72
C GLY A 113 6.69 -0.59 20.27
N LYS A 114 5.42 -0.96 20.08
CA LYS A 114 4.75 -0.92 18.77
C LYS A 114 4.50 0.49 18.24
N SER A 115 4.40 1.47 19.14
CA SER A 115 4.15 2.87 18.77
C SER A 115 4.96 3.80 19.65
N GLN A 116 5.43 4.90 19.07
CA GLN A 116 6.18 5.95 19.77
C GLN A 116 5.91 7.32 19.17
N ILE A 117 6.06 8.39 19.94
CA ILE A 117 5.90 9.77 19.45
C ILE A 117 7.26 10.39 19.20
N PHE A 118 7.50 10.82 17.96
CA PHE A 118 8.61 11.67 17.58
C PHE A 118 8.18 13.14 17.54
N ILE A 119 8.96 14.01 18.18
CA ILE A 119 8.72 15.46 18.21
C ILE A 119 9.91 16.13 17.52
N PRO A 120 9.80 16.51 16.23
CA PRO A 120 10.89 17.12 15.50
C PRO A 120 11.27 18.47 16.13
N GLN A 121 12.57 18.71 16.27
CA GLN A 121 13.11 19.96 16.83
C GLN A 121 13.65 20.91 15.76
N LYS A 122 13.92 20.40 14.56
CA LYS A 122 14.56 21.12 13.47
C LYS A 122 13.99 20.67 12.14
N ILE A 123 14.03 21.58 11.18
CA ILE A 123 13.76 21.31 9.77
C ILE A 123 14.85 20.43 9.16
N GLY A 124 14.51 19.74 8.07
CA GLY A 124 15.40 18.88 7.30
C GLY A 124 15.02 17.41 7.36
N ALA A 125 15.89 16.59 6.77
CA ALA A 125 15.74 15.14 6.75
C ALA A 125 15.98 14.54 8.15
N ASN A 126 15.11 13.64 8.56
CA ASN A 126 15.23 12.86 9.78
C ASN A 126 15.15 11.38 9.43
N GLN A 127 16.13 10.60 9.90
CA GLN A 127 16.12 9.15 9.74
C GLN A 127 15.38 8.52 10.91
N ILE A 128 14.35 7.73 10.59
CA ILE A 128 13.62 6.92 11.56
C ILE A 128 14.01 5.47 11.36
N LYS A 129 14.46 4.82 12.42
CA LYS A 129 14.92 3.44 12.38
C LYS A 129 14.18 2.61 13.43
N ALA A 130 13.67 1.47 12.99
CA ALA A 130 13.05 0.45 13.83
C ALA A 130 13.93 -0.80 13.85
N GLU A 131 14.18 -1.32 15.04
CA GLU A 131 14.90 -2.59 15.24
C GLU A 131 14.01 -3.58 16.00
N GLY A 132 13.61 -4.65 15.32
CA GLY A 132 12.87 -5.76 15.90
C GLY A 132 13.75 -6.65 16.78
N PHE A 133 13.14 -7.34 17.74
CA PHE A 133 13.85 -8.25 18.64
C PHE A 133 14.40 -9.50 17.94
N ASN A 134 13.91 -9.79 16.74
CA ASN A 134 14.39 -10.85 15.84
C ASN A 134 15.63 -10.42 15.02
N GLY A 135 16.11 -9.18 15.18
CA GLY A 135 17.24 -8.62 14.45
C GLY A 135 16.89 -7.99 13.10
N ILE A 136 15.62 -7.99 12.70
CA ILE A 136 15.15 -7.25 11.52
C ILE A 136 15.26 -5.75 11.80
N ARG A 137 15.75 -5.01 10.81
CA ARG A 137 15.92 -3.57 10.88
C ARG A 137 15.34 -2.92 9.64
N GLU A 138 14.66 -1.80 9.84
CA GLU A 138 14.22 -0.93 8.77
C GLU A 138 14.61 0.51 9.09
N THR A 139 14.92 1.27 8.06
CA THR A 139 15.24 2.70 8.17
C THR A 139 14.54 3.43 7.03
N ILE A 140 13.82 4.48 7.40
CA ILE A 140 13.14 5.40 6.48
C ILE A 140 13.63 6.82 6.74
N THR A 141 13.44 7.68 5.75
CA THR A 141 13.76 9.11 5.81
C THR A 141 12.49 9.92 5.68
N ILE A 142 12.23 10.80 6.65
CA ILE A 142 11.13 11.77 6.59
C ILE A 142 11.69 13.19 6.51
N TYR A 143 10.91 14.12 5.96
CA TYR A 143 11.31 15.51 5.78
C TYR A 143 10.47 16.45 6.64
N ILE A 144 11.12 17.37 7.34
CA ILE A 144 10.47 18.39 8.15
C ILE A 144 10.70 19.75 7.48
N GLN A 145 9.64 20.49 7.18
CA GLN A 145 9.71 21.79 6.48
C GLN A 145 8.90 22.88 7.19
N GLU A 146 9.16 24.14 6.87
CA GLU A 146 8.36 25.28 7.35
C GLU A 146 7.15 25.51 6.42
N LEU A 147 6.19 26.31 6.90
CA LEU A 147 5.10 26.81 6.05
C LEU A 147 5.66 27.98 5.23
N ASP A 148 5.64 27.87 3.90
CA ASP A 148 6.00 28.96 2.97
C ASP A 148 5.05 30.16 3.09
#